data_AF-A0A1R3JFA6-F1
#
_entry.id   AF-A0A1R3JFA6-F1
#
_cell.length_a   1.000
_cell.length_b   1.000
_cell.length_c   1.000
_cell.angle_alpha   90.00
_cell.angle_beta   90.00
_cell.angle_gamma   90.00
#
_symmetry.space_group_name_H-M   'P 1'
#
loop_
_entity.id
_entity.type
_entity.pdbx_description
1 polymer ?
#
loop_
_entity_poly.entity_id
_entity_poly.type
_entity_poly.pdbx_seq_one_letter_code
_entity_poly.pdbx_strand_id
1 'polypeptide(L)'
;MGTSVAIHSLEKDIDMSLKELDNVISEISNVFSCVVDGMQLGLQNMVRVFAKTDPSSSTIVCGAFCAMFGVIAIDSGSTDKVENVFWSIHNGKVRRAVSL
;
A
#
# COMPACT_ATOMS: atom_id res chain seq x y z
N MET A 1 -3.61 4.93 2.58
CA MET A 1 -4.14 4.14 1.44
C MET A 1 -5.51 4.66 1.05
N GLY A 2 -6.52 4.61 1.93
CA GLY A 2 -7.88 5.11 1.63
C GLY A 2 -7.94 6.52 1.03
N THR A 3 -7.15 7.48 1.52
CA THR A 3 -7.09 8.84 0.97
C THR A 3 -6.57 8.88 -0.47
N SER A 4 -5.54 8.11 -0.82
CA SER A 4 -5.02 8.07 -2.20
C SER A 4 -6.01 7.35 -3.12
N VAL A 5 -6.70 6.31 -2.63
CA VAL A 5 -7.80 5.70 -3.39
C VAL A 5 -8.91 6.71 -3.66
N ALA A 6 -9.29 7.50 -2.66
CA ALA A 6 -10.32 8.51 -2.81
C ALA A 6 -9.93 9.58 -3.84
N ILE A 7 -8.72 10.15 -3.72
CA ILE A 7 -8.21 11.19 -4.62
C ILE A 7 -8.15 10.68 -6.06
N HIS A 8 -7.49 9.54 -6.29
CA HIS A 8 -7.37 8.97 -7.63
C HIS A 8 -8.71 8.60 -8.27
N SER A 9 -9.70 8.18 -7.48
CA SER A 9 -11.07 7.93 -7.98
C SER A 9 -11.75 9.24 -8.39
N LEU A 10 -11.66 10.28 -7.56
CA LEU A 10 -12.26 11.59 -7.84
C LEU A 10 -11.56 12.35 -8.97
N GLU A 11 -10.26 12.14 -9.17
CA GLU A 11 -9.53 12.67 -10.32
C GLU A 11 -10.03 12.08 -11.65
N LYS A 12 -10.51 10.82 -11.62
CA LYS A 12 -11.07 10.14 -12.79
C LYS A 12 -12.54 10.47 -13.02
N ASP A 13 -13.29 10.61 -11.94
CA ASP A 13 -14.72 10.91 -11.96
C ASP A 13 -15.09 11.79 -10.76
N ILE A 14 -15.14 13.10 -10.98
CA ILE A 14 -15.45 14.09 -9.95
C ILE A 14 -16.92 14.06 -9.52
N ASP A 15 -17.80 13.52 -10.37
CA ASP A 15 -19.24 13.44 -10.13
C ASP A 15 -19.65 12.11 -9.45
N MET A 16 -18.67 11.26 -9.12
CA MET A 16 -18.87 9.99 -8.41
C MET A 16 -19.67 10.19 -7.12
N SER A 17 -20.66 9.32 -6.89
CA SER A 17 -21.44 9.40 -5.64
C SER A 17 -20.61 8.95 -4.44
N LEU A 18 -20.91 9.50 -3.25
CA LEU A 18 -20.23 9.11 -2.01
C LEU A 18 -20.31 7.59 -1.77
N LYS A 19 -21.45 6.96 -2.09
CA LYS A 19 -21.65 5.52 -1.95
C LYS A 19 -20.71 4.72 -2.85
N GLU A 20 -20.53 5.15 -4.09
CA GLU A 20 -19.60 4.51 -5.03
C GLU A 20 -18.17 4.70 -4.56
N LEU A 21 -17.80 5.91 -4.12
CA LEU A 21 -16.48 6.22 -3.61
C LEU A 21 -16.13 5.34 -2.40
N ASP A 22 -17.02 5.22 -1.41
CA ASP A 22 -16.83 4.38 -0.23
C ASP A 22 -16.67 2.90 -0.59
N ASN A 23 -17.43 2.41 -1.59
CA ASN A 23 -17.30 1.04 -2.08
C ASN A 23 -15.91 0.80 -2.70
N VAL A 24 -15.43 1.72 -3.55
CA VAL A 24 -14.11 1.63 -4.19
C VAL A 24 -13.00 1.71 -3.15
N ILE A 25 -13.10 2.63 -2.18
CA ILE A 25 -12.15 2.74 -1.07
C ILE A 25 -12.10 1.43 -0.28
N SER A 26 -13.25 0.87 0.06
CA SER A 26 -13.35 -0.39 0.82
C SER A 26 -12.77 -1.57 0.04
N GLU A 27 -13.05 -1.66 -1.25
CA GLU A 27 -12.55 -2.72 -2.12
C GLU A 27 -11.03 -2.68 -2.25
N ILE A 28 -10.45 -1.51 -2.50
CA ILE A 28 -9.02 -1.35 -2.76
C ILE A 28 -8.20 -1.28 -1.46
N SER A 29 -8.70 -0.59 -0.43
CA SER A 29 -7.96 -0.40 0.84
C SER A 29 -8.27 -1.45 1.90
N ASN A 30 -8.80 -2.62 1.51
CA ASN A 30 -9.04 -3.69 2.46
C ASN A 30 -7.73 -4.22 3.08
N VAL A 31 -7.83 -4.80 4.28
CA VAL A 31 -6.67 -5.33 5.03
C VAL A 31 -5.91 -6.41 4.25
N PHE A 32 -6.57 -7.16 3.36
CA PHE A 32 -5.90 -8.16 2.54
C PHE A 32 -5.03 -7.51 1.44
N SER A 33 -5.38 -6.31 0.94
CA SER A 33 -4.61 -5.61 -0.08
C SER A 33 -3.22 -5.21 0.41
N CYS A 34 -3.09 -4.59 1.59
CA CYS A 34 -1.76 -4.23 2.11
C CYS A 34 -0.88 -5.46 2.39
N VAL A 35 -1.49 -6.59 2.78
CA VAL A 35 -0.78 -7.85 2.98
C VAL A 35 -0.29 -8.40 1.64
N VAL A 36 -1.16 -8.49 0.64
CA VAL A 36 -0.82 -8.97 -0.70
C VAL A 36 0.28 -8.12 -1.33
N ASP A 37 0.15 -6.80 -1.29
CA ASP A 37 1.10 -5.86 -1.86
C ASP A 37 2.44 -5.90 -1.09
N GLY A 38 2.39 -5.95 0.25
CA GLY A 38 3.58 -6.12 1.09
C GLY A 38 4.32 -7.43 0.85
N MET A 39 3.59 -8.53 0.64
CA MET A 39 4.18 -9.83 0.28
C MET A 39 4.82 -9.82 -1.11
N GLN A 40 4.21 -9.14 -2.09
CA GLN A 40 4.78 -8.99 -3.44
C GLN A 40 6.09 -8.20 -3.45
N LEU A 41 6.26 -7.29 -2.49
CA LEU A 41 7.54 -6.59 -2.27
C LEU A 41 8.53 -7.42 -1.45
N GLY A 42 8.10 -8.53 -0.86
CA GLY A 42 8.94 -9.40 -0.05
C GLY A 42 9.24 -8.84 1.34
N LEU A 43 8.37 -7.98 1.90
CA LEU A 43 8.58 -7.33 3.19
C LEU A 43 8.79 -8.33 4.35
N GLN A 44 8.15 -9.49 4.30
CA GLN A 44 8.35 -10.58 5.28
C GLN A 44 9.81 -11.07 5.38
N ASN A 45 10.63 -10.81 4.35
CA ASN A 45 12.05 -11.17 4.33
C ASN A 45 12.97 -10.01 4.73
N MET A 46 12.43 -8.80 4.90
CA MET A 46 13.19 -7.57 5.18
C MET A 46 12.88 -6.99 6.56
N VAL A 47 11.65 -7.17 7.03
CA VAL A 47 11.20 -6.65 8.33
C VAL A 47 11.89 -7.42 9.44
N ARG A 48 12.59 -6.69 10.31
CA ARG A 48 13.22 -7.25 11.49
C ARG A 48 12.21 -7.31 12.63
N VAL A 49 12.07 -8.49 13.21
CA VAL A 49 11.15 -8.75 14.32
C VAL A 49 11.88 -9.46 15.45
N PHE A 50 11.28 -9.50 16.64
CA PHE A 50 11.80 -10.29 17.75
C PHE A 50 11.81 -11.78 17.38
N ALA A 51 12.76 -12.55 17.93
CA ALA A 51 13.02 -13.94 17.52
C ALA A 51 11.82 -14.90 17.59
N LYS A 52 10.80 -14.58 18.41
CA LYS A 52 9.57 -15.38 18.57
C LYS A 52 8.38 -14.84 17.78
N THR A 53 8.60 -13.83 16.95
CA THR A 53 7.56 -13.17 16.16
C THR A 53 7.66 -13.63 14.71
N ASP A 54 6.55 -14.04 14.11
CA ASP A 54 6.51 -14.41 12.69
C ASP A 54 6.44 -13.15 11.80
N PRO A 55 7.50 -12.83 11.02
CA PRO A 55 7.51 -11.67 10.14
C PRO A 55 6.52 -11.79 8.98
N SER A 56 6.00 -12.98 8.71
CA SER A 56 5.00 -13.23 7.65
C SER A 56 3.57 -13.01 8.11
N SER A 57 3.34 -12.72 9.40
CA SER A 57 1.99 -12.44 9.90
C SER A 57 1.39 -11.21 9.23
N SER A 58 0.10 -11.29 8.88
CA SER A 58 -0.61 -10.24 8.13
C SER A 58 -0.47 -8.85 8.76
N THR A 59 -0.58 -8.77 10.09
CA THR A 59 -0.45 -7.51 10.84
C THR A 59 0.94 -6.89 10.67
N ILE A 60 1.99 -7.71 10.66
CA ILE A 60 3.38 -7.22 10.53
C ILE A 60 3.66 -6.78 9.11
N VAL A 61 3.26 -7.58 8.12
CA VAL A 61 3.45 -7.23 6.71
C VAL A 61 2.68 -5.96 6.36
N CYS A 62 1.40 -5.87 6.74
CA CYS A 62 0.59 -4.68 6.49
C CYS A 62 1.13 -3.46 7.25
N GLY A 63 1.56 -3.63 8.51
CA GLY A 63 2.18 -2.56 9.30
C GLY A 63 3.46 -2.03 8.65
N ALA A 64 4.33 -2.92 8.18
CA ALA A 64 5.54 -2.56 7.46
C ALA A 64 5.25 -1.85 6.14
N PHE A 65 4.25 -2.33 5.40
CA PHE A 65 3.78 -1.72 4.17
C PHE A 65 3.31 -0.27 4.42
N CYS A 66 2.47 -0.05 5.43
CA CYS A 66 2.02 1.29 5.84
C CYS A 66 3.19 2.19 6.29
N ALA A 67 4.12 1.66 7.09
CA ALA A 67 5.27 2.39 7.58
C ALA A 67 6.18 2.89 6.44
N MET A 68 6.35 2.08 5.39
CA MET A 68 7.13 2.43 4.20
C MET A 68 6.62 3.71 3.53
N PHE A 69 5.30 3.86 3.36
CA PHE A 69 4.72 5.09 2.79
C PHE A 69 4.91 6.30 3.70
N GLY A 70 4.84 6.12 5.02
CA GLY A 70 5.16 7.18 5.98
C GLY A 70 6.61 7.67 5.84
N VAL A 71 7.56 6.73 5.69
CA VAL A 71 8.98 7.06 5.47
C VAL A 71 9.19 7.75 4.12
N ILE A 72 8.57 7.27 3.04
CA ILE A 72 8.65 7.92 1.72
C ILE A 72 8.11 9.36 1.77
N ALA A 73 7.02 9.59 2.50
CA ALA A 73 6.46 10.94 2.66
C ALA A 73 7.46 11.88 3.34
N ILE A 74 8.11 11.41 4.40
CA ILE A 74 9.10 12.18 5.17
C ILE A 74 10.36 12.45 4.34
N ASP A 75 10.93 11.40 3.74
CA ASP A 75 12.17 11.48 2.96
C ASP A 75 12.01 12.38 1.72
N SER A 76 10.89 12.22 1.01
CA SER A 76 10.67 12.94 -0.24
C SER A 76 10.05 14.32 -0.07
N GLY A 77 9.50 14.62 1.11
CA GLY A 77 8.76 15.85 1.41
C GLY A 77 7.48 16.03 0.58
N SER A 78 6.94 14.97 -0.04
CA SER A 78 5.83 15.04 -1.00
C SER A 78 4.88 13.85 -0.85
N THR A 79 3.59 14.14 -0.73
CA THR A 79 2.51 13.14 -0.71
C THR A 79 2.20 12.59 -2.11
N ASP A 80 2.42 13.37 -3.16
CA ASP A 80 2.15 12.96 -4.55
C ASP A 80 3.08 11.82 -4.97
N LYS A 81 4.32 11.82 -4.49
CA LYS A 81 5.26 10.71 -4.68
C LYS A 81 4.80 9.44 -3.98
N VAL A 82 4.21 9.56 -2.79
CA VAL A 82 3.66 8.43 -2.03
C VAL A 82 2.52 7.79 -2.81
N GLU A 83 1.62 8.61 -3.35
CA GLU A 83 0.51 8.16 -4.20
C GLU A 83 1.00 7.43 -5.45
N ASN A 84 1.94 8.01 -6.18
CA ASN A 84 2.52 7.38 -7.38
C ASN A 84 3.18 6.02 -7.07
N VAL A 85 3.91 5.92 -5.96
CA VAL A 85 4.52 4.65 -5.52
C VAL A 85 3.44 3.64 -5.13
N PHE A 86 2.43 4.05 -4.37
CA PHE A 86 1.31 3.19 -3.98
C PHE A 86 0.63 2.57 -5.20
N TRP A 87 0.22 3.40 -6.17
CA TRP A 87 -0.41 2.91 -7.39
C TRP A 87 0.52 2.06 -8.26
N SER A 88 1.82 2.32 -8.24
CA SER A 88 2.78 1.50 -8.99
C SER A 88 2.90 0.09 -8.41
N ILE A 89 2.85 -0.04 -7.09
CA ILE A 89 2.85 -1.34 -6.41
C ILE A 89 1.50 -2.04 -6.61
N HIS A 90 0.41 -1.34 -6.33
CA HIS A 90 -0.95 -1.91 -6.34
C HIS A 90 -1.36 -2.40 -7.74
N ASN A 91 -0.97 -1.67 -8.80
CA ASN A 91 -1.18 -2.11 -10.19
C ASN A 91 -0.19 -3.20 -10.65
N GLY A 92 0.66 -3.72 -9.76
CA GLY A 92 1.64 -4.76 -10.06
C GLY A 92 2.80 -4.32 -10.95
N LYS A 93 3.00 -3.01 -11.17
CA LYS A 93 4.10 -2.45 -11.97
C LYS A 93 5.44 -2.56 -11.25
N VAL A 94 5.41 -2.52 -9.92
CA VAL A 94 6.58 -2.70 -9.06
C VAL A 94 6.41 -3.99 -8.26
N ARG A 95 7.31 -4.94 -8.50
CA ARG A 95 7.46 -6.18 -7.74
C ARG A 95 8.93 -6.38 -7.42
N ARG A 96 9.24 -7.28 -6.47
CA ARG A 96 10.63 -7.66 -6.25
C ARG A 96 11.23 -8.24 -7.53
N ALA A 97 12.36 -7.71 -7.99
CA ALA A 97 13.18 -8.40 -8.96
C ALA A 97 13.72 -9.66 -8.29
N VAL A 98 13.28 -10.83 -8.75
CA VAL A 98 13.88 -12.10 -8.35
C VAL A 98 15.28 -12.09 -8.96
N SER A 99 16.32 -11.92 -8.14
CA SER A 99 17.65 -12.32 -8.56
C SER A 99 17.60 -13.83 -8.76
N LEU A 100 17.72 -14.27 -10.02
CA LEU A 100 18.00 -15.65 -10.39
C LEU A 100 19.36 -16.08 -9.82
#